data_AF-A0A7X3LIY0-F1
#
_entry.id   AF-A0A7X3LIY0-F1
#
_cell.length_a   1.000
_cell.length_b   1.000
_cell.length_c   1.000
_cell.angle_alpha   90.00
_cell.angle_beta   90.00
_cell.angle_gamma   90.00
#
_symmetry.space_group_name_H-M   'P 1'
#
loop_
_entity.id
_entity.type
_entity.pdbx_description
1 polymer ?
#
loop_
_entity_poly.entity_id
_entity_poly.type
_entity_poly.pdbx_seq_one_letter_code
_entity_poly.pdbx_strand_id
1 'polypeptide(L)'
;MSTSIELIRSIELYVDFIIKKFEKFEIDQDFEDAVNTIADNYVFLYELIFKQQRFYELKLFDEFTDTLVEFIDLVNAKKMSQALYCFLERLVSRFYLVKAVVKLEEYKYSYYIKEGSRMVIVWDIHAECLGREVELHQINEIEFDYVNITSAEYNLIKTGLINIGVDDNKILPSSYPHKNPIETFSPDVYLKLRNRNFSIVSDDCWGGFVYKQLGLPYNTPFMWMYFRNKDYLKLISDLQFYLNSKLEFIDIPSFNHPVGLLQDIHIYFNHYRNKEEAEGKWKKRLQKFNWDNVYFKMSTTNEEDANEFNRILSYTEKKVSFSFEEYDYPTNIPMLGWNSEQVRNRYAGFYQYLHLHSNDYFDYVEWFNGGSNFRK
;
A
#
# COMPACT_ATOMS: atom_id res chain seq x y z
N MET A 1 10.29 29.92 -9.41
CA MET A 1 10.53 28.50 -9.10
C MET A 1 11.68 28.30 -8.12
N SER A 2 12.93 28.74 -8.39
CA SER A 2 14.05 28.49 -7.44
C SER A 2 13.81 29.05 -6.03
N THR A 3 13.21 30.24 -5.92
CA THR A 3 12.98 30.90 -4.63
C THR A 3 11.96 30.17 -3.72
N SER A 4 10.84 29.66 -4.25
CA SER A 4 9.86 28.89 -3.44
C SER A 4 10.50 27.62 -2.87
N ILE A 5 11.31 26.95 -3.69
CA ILE A 5 12.01 25.71 -3.34
C ILE A 5 13.07 25.97 -2.27
N GLU A 6 13.85 27.04 -2.44
CA GLU A 6 14.86 27.46 -1.46
C GLU A 6 14.22 27.77 -0.10
N LEU A 7 13.08 28.48 -0.10
CA LEU A 7 12.31 28.75 1.12
C LEU A 7 11.80 27.46 1.78
N ILE A 8 11.24 26.53 1.01
CA ILE A 8 10.81 25.21 1.54
C ILE A 8 11.98 24.43 2.13
N ARG A 9 13.14 24.40 1.45
CA ARG A 9 14.34 23.72 1.96
C ARG A 9 14.85 24.38 3.25
N SER A 10 14.79 25.71 3.32
CA SER A 10 15.11 26.45 4.55
C SER A 10 14.18 26.03 5.69
N ILE A 11 12.86 26.10 5.49
CA ILE A 11 11.86 25.71 6.50
C ILE A 11 12.08 24.27 6.95
N GLU A 12 12.34 23.34 6.02
CA GLU A 12 12.60 21.93 6.33
C GLU A 12 13.79 21.74 7.27
N LEU A 13 14.90 22.45 7.03
CA LEU A 13 16.08 22.39 7.91
C LEU A 13 15.74 22.84 9.34
N TYR A 14 14.92 23.88 9.49
CA TYR A 14 14.51 24.36 10.81
C TYR A 14 13.47 23.44 11.48
N VAL A 15 12.56 22.84 10.72
CA VAL A 15 11.63 21.82 11.25
C VAL A 15 12.41 20.62 11.79
N ASP A 16 13.39 20.11 11.04
CA ASP A 16 14.26 19.01 11.47
C ASP A 16 15.08 19.38 12.71
N PHE A 17 15.56 20.63 12.78
CA PHE A 17 16.27 21.16 13.94
C PHE A 17 15.37 21.20 15.19
N ILE A 18 14.16 21.74 15.05
CA ILE A 18 13.15 21.80 16.11
C ILE A 18 12.80 20.42 16.62
N ILE A 19 12.56 19.44 15.74
CA ILE A 19 12.25 18.05 16.14
C ILE A 19 13.39 17.49 17.01
N LYS A 20 14.65 17.63 16.56
CA LYS A 20 15.82 17.13 17.32
C LYS A 20 16.00 17.80 18.68
N LYS A 21 15.73 19.11 18.76
CA LYS A 21 15.74 19.86 20.02
C LYS A 21 14.61 19.42 20.95
N PHE A 22 13.42 19.21 20.38
CA PHE A 22 12.25 18.75 21.10
C PHE A 22 12.44 17.36 21.72
N GLU A 23 13.01 16.41 20.98
CA GLU A 23 13.36 15.07 21.48
C GLU A 23 14.33 15.10 22.66
N LYS A 24 15.15 16.16 22.77
CA LYS A 24 16.09 16.38 23.87
C LYS A 24 15.52 17.24 25.00
N PHE A 25 14.26 17.67 24.90
CA PHE A 25 13.61 18.58 25.83
C PHE A 25 14.32 19.95 25.97
N GLU A 26 14.95 20.43 24.90
CA GLU A 26 15.68 21.70 24.86
C GLU A 26 14.84 22.79 24.16
N ILE A 27 14.19 23.66 24.94
CA ILE A 27 13.56 24.90 24.44
C ILE A 27 14.40 26.08 24.92
N ASP A 28 15.43 26.39 24.14
CA ASP A 28 16.36 27.49 24.35
C ASP A 28 16.14 28.61 23.32
N GLN A 29 16.98 29.65 23.36
CA GLN A 29 16.89 30.76 22.41
C GLN A 29 17.02 30.27 20.96
N ASP A 30 17.90 29.30 20.68
CA ASP A 30 18.08 28.75 19.34
C ASP A 30 16.80 28.07 18.82
N PHE A 31 16.03 27.42 19.72
CA PHE A 31 14.72 26.87 19.39
C PHE A 31 13.72 27.96 19.01
N GLU A 32 13.60 29.00 19.85
CA GLU A 32 12.70 30.14 19.59
C GLU A 32 13.07 30.84 18.26
N ASP A 33 14.37 31.04 18.00
CA ASP A 33 14.89 31.64 16.77
C ASP A 33 14.58 30.78 15.54
N ALA A 34 14.68 29.45 15.67
CA ALA A 34 14.29 28.52 14.61
C ALA A 34 12.81 28.62 14.26
N VAL A 35 11.93 28.71 15.27
CA VAL A 35 10.48 28.87 15.07
C VAL A 35 10.17 30.17 14.35
N ASN A 36 10.78 31.28 14.78
CA ASN A 36 10.61 32.58 14.13
C ASN A 36 11.11 32.55 12.68
N THR A 37 12.23 31.88 12.43
CA THR A 37 12.77 31.74 11.07
C THR A 37 11.85 30.92 10.15
N ILE A 38 11.14 29.92 10.69
CA ILE A 38 10.09 29.21 9.94
C ILE A 38 8.96 30.17 9.57
N ALA A 39 8.49 30.98 10.52
CA ALA A 39 7.41 31.94 10.29
C ALA A 39 7.79 32.97 9.22
N ASP A 40 8.98 33.55 9.30
CA ASP A 40 9.46 34.52 8.32
C ASP A 40 9.54 33.91 6.91
N ASN A 41 10.21 32.77 6.77
CA ASN A 41 10.33 32.08 5.48
C ASN A 41 8.97 31.67 4.91
N TYR A 42 8.04 31.30 5.79
CA TYR A 42 6.69 30.94 5.40
C TYR A 42 5.89 32.16 4.91
N VAL A 43 5.99 33.33 5.55
CA VAL A 43 5.36 34.57 5.07
C VAL A 43 5.86 34.92 3.67
N PHE A 44 7.17 34.83 3.42
CA PHE A 44 7.73 35.06 2.08
C PHE A 44 7.19 34.05 1.06
N LEU A 45 7.07 32.78 1.45
CA LEU A 45 6.51 31.75 0.60
C LEU A 45 5.04 32.05 0.27
N TYR A 46 4.22 32.37 1.28
CA TYR A 46 2.82 32.73 1.10
C TYR A 46 2.63 33.88 0.11
N GLU A 47 3.39 34.97 0.27
CA GLU A 47 3.33 36.11 -0.64
C GLU A 47 3.70 35.72 -2.08
N LEU A 48 4.68 34.84 -2.24
CA LEU A 48 5.12 34.36 -3.55
C LEU A 48 4.04 33.53 -4.24
N ILE A 49 3.39 32.62 -3.50
CA ILE A 49 2.26 31.79 -3.98
C ILE A 49 1.06 32.67 -4.33
N PHE A 50 0.74 33.66 -3.49
CA PHE A 50 -0.33 34.61 -3.73
C PHE A 50 -0.09 35.43 -5.00
N LYS A 51 1.14 35.94 -5.22
CA LYS A 51 1.54 36.66 -6.44
C LYS A 51 1.43 35.80 -7.70
N GLN A 52 1.63 34.49 -7.57
CA GLN A 52 1.48 33.53 -8.66
C GLN A 52 0.01 33.16 -8.96
N GLN A 53 -0.97 33.74 -8.24
CA GLN A 53 -2.40 33.47 -8.40
C GLN A 53 -2.78 32.00 -8.20
N ARG A 54 -2.03 31.28 -7.36
CA ARG A 54 -2.24 29.85 -7.06
C ARG A 54 -3.27 29.67 -5.95
N PHE A 55 -4.48 30.18 -6.21
CA PHE A 55 -5.53 30.28 -5.20
C PHE A 55 -6.01 28.92 -4.67
N TYR A 56 -5.87 27.84 -5.44
CA TYR A 56 -6.22 26.49 -5.00
C TYR A 56 -5.34 25.96 -3.85
N GLU A 57 -4.17 26.56 -3.64
CA GLU A 57 -3.22 26.18 -2.59
C GLU A 57 -3.45 26.98 -1.30
N LEU A 58 -4.06 28.17 -1.39
CA LEU A 58 -4.11 29.13 -0.27
C LEU A 58 -4.78 28.56 0.97
N LYS A 59 -5.81 27.72 0.84
CA LYS A 59 -6.44 27.07 2.00
C LYS A 59 -5.45 26.25 2.83
N LEU A 60 -4.57 25.49 2.16
CA LEU A 60 -3.57 24.68 2.84
C LEU A 60 -2.53 25.54 3.54
N PHE A 61 -2.17 26.65 2.89
CA PHE A 61 -1.30 27.65 3.47
C PHE A 61 -1.95 28.30 4.71
N ASP A 62 -3.20 28.75 4.61
CA ASP A 62 -3.94 29.31 5.75
C ASP A 62 -3.97 28.31 6.93
N GLU A 63 -4.26 27.02 6.68
CA GLU A 63 -4.25 25.98 7.72
C GLU A 63 -2.87 25.77 8.37
N PHE A 64 -1.78 25.90 7.58
CA PHE A 64 -0.43 25.88 8.14
C PHE A 64 -0.14 27.13 8.98
N THR A 65 -0.63 28.30 8.54
CA THR A 65 -0.49 29.57 9.28
C THR A 65 -1.14 29.46 10.64
N ASP A 66 -2.39 29.01 10.70
CA ASP A 66 -3.13 28.83 11.95
C ASP A 66 -2.38 27.88 12.89
N THR A 67 -1.89 26.75 12.35
CA THR A 67 -1.12 25.76 13.12
C THR A 67 0.21 26.34 13.64
N LEU A 68 0.89 27.16 12.84
CA LEU A 68 2.16 27.77 13.20
C LEU A 68 1.99 28.85 14.28
N VAL A 69 0.94 29.68 14.17
CA VAL A 69 0.60 30.69 15.18
C VAL A 69 0.29 30.02 16.53
N GLU A 70 -0.57 28.99 16.53
CA GLU A 70 -0.88 28.24 17.75
C GLU A 70 0.37 27.57 18.35
N PHE A 71 1.28 27.08 17.51
CA PHE A 71 2.55 26.52 17.97
C PHE A 71 3.45 27.57 18.63
N ILE A 72 3.61 28.74 18.00
CA ILE A 72 4.38 29.88 18.53
C ILE A 72 3.85 30.30 19.91
N ASP A 73 2.54 30.43 20.07
CA ASP A 73 1.92 30.81 21.32
C ASP A 73 2.23 29.82 22.45
N LEU A 74 2.25 28.52 22.15
CA LEU A 74 2.60 27.48 23.12
C LEU A 74 4.08 27.47 23.50
N VAL A 75 4.97 27.71 22.53
CA VAL A 75 6.41 27.85 22.76
C VAL A 75 6.68 29.05 23.66
N ASN A 76 6.06 30.19 23.36
CA ASN A 76 6.17 31.42 24.15
C ASN A 76 5.64 31.25 25.59
N ALA A 77 4.62 30.41 25.77
CA ALA A 77 4.10 30.08 27.10
C ALA A 77 5.06 29.21 27.94
N LYS A 78 6.19 28.72 27.38
CA LYS A 78 7.23 27.89 28.02
C LYS A 78 6.70 26.66 28.75
N LYS A 79 5.59 26.09 28.27
CA LYS A 79 4.94 24.92 28.87
C LYS A 79 5.21 23.67 28.06
N MET A 80 6.27 22.96 28.43
CA MET A 80 6.48 21.57 28.02
C MET A 80 5.28 20.73 28.50
N SER A 81 4.50 20.24 27.54
CA SER A 81 3.27 19.49 27.79
C SER A 81 2.99 18.54 26.64
N GLN A 82 2.18 17.51 26.89
CA GLN A 82 1.66 16.63 25.85
C GLN A 82 0.98 17.43 24.72
N ALA A 83 0.36 18.57 25.05
CA ALA A 83 -0.25 19.46 24.07
C ALA A 83 0.78 19.98 23.06
N LEU A 84 1.94 20.44 23.51
CA LEU A 84 3.01 20.95 22.64
C LEU A 84 3.53 19.87 21.67
N TYR A 85 3.63 18.61 22.12
CA TYR A 85 3.99 17.48 21.26
C TYR A 85 2.94 17.24 20.16
N CYS A 86 1.66 17.18 20.52
CA CYS A 86 0.56 17.03 19.54
C CYS A 86 0.47 18.21 18.56
N PHE A 87 0.91 19.41 18.97
CA PHE A 87 1.02 20.56 18.09
C PHE A 87 2.21 20.48 17.15
N LEU A 88 3.37 20.02 17.62
CA LEU A 88 4.53 19.79 16.76
C LEU A 88 4.22 18.73 15.68
N GLU A 89 3.57 17.62 16.05
CA GLU A 89 3.15 16.60 15.07
C GLU A 89 2.23 17.17 13.99
N ARG A 90 1.26 18.02 14.40
CA ARG A 90 0.38 18.72 13.44
C ARG A 90 1.15 19.69 12.56
N LEU A 91 2.06 20.49 13.12
CA LEU A 91 2.89 21.42 12.36
C LEU A 91 3.71 20.69 11.30
N VAL A 92 4.39 19.61 11.68
CA VAL A 92 5.17 18.76 10.76
C VAL A 92 4.28 18.18 9.66
N SER A 93 3.11 17.66 10.02
CA SER A 93 2.16 17.14 9.05
C SER A 93 1.68 18.20 8.07
N ARG A 94 1.36 19.42 8.54
CA ARG A 94 0.91 20.53 7.69
C ARG A 94 2.05 21.03 6.79
N PHE A 95 3.26 21.13 7.33
CA PHE A 95 4.44 21.47 6.55
C PHE A 95 4.68 20.46 5.43
N TYR A 96 4.55 19.16 5.70
CA TYR A 96 4.69 18.12 4.68
C TYR A 96 3.71 18.30 3.52
N LEU A 97 2.46 18.68 3.80
CA LEU A 97 1.47 18.96 2.76
C LEU A 97 1.86 20.18 1.92
N VAL A 98 2.28 21.28 2.56
CA VAL A 98 2.74 22.50 1.87
C VAL A 98 3.95 22.17 0.99
N LYS A 99 4.93 21.45 1.54
CA LYS A 99 6.09 20.94 0.82
C LYS A 99 5.68 20.12 -0.39
N ALA A 100 4.72 19.20 -0.26
CA ALA A 100 4.23 18.35 -1.34
C ALA A 100 3.66 19.16 -2.51
N VAL A 101 2.85 20.16 -2.21
CA VAL A 101 2.23 21.03 -3.22
C VAL A 101 3.28 21.89 -3.94
N VAL A 102 4.20 22.52 -3.20
CA VAL A 102 5.28 23.33 -3.81
C VAL A 102 6.22 22.45 -4.64
N LYS A 103 6.52 21.24 -4.16
CA LYS A 103 7.38 20.27 -4.86
C LYS A 103 6.83 19.81 -6.20
N LEU A 104 5.51 19.74 -6.38
CA LEU A 104 4.93 19.39 -7.68
C LEU A 104 5.40 20.32 -8.80
N GLU A 105 5.82 21.56 -8.50
CA GLU A 105 6.37 22.48 -9.49
C GLU A 105 7.81 22.17 -9.93
N GLU A 106 8.60 21.43 -9.13
CA GLU A 106 9.92 20.94 -9.57
C GLU A 106 9.75 19.99 -10.77
N TYR A 107 8.59 19.34 -10.85
CA TYR A 107 8.20 18.50 -11.97
C TYR A 107 7.59 19.36 -13.07
N LYS A 108 8.47 20.07 -13.78
CA LYS A 108 8.13 21.08 -14.79
C LYS A 108 7.13 20.59 -15.85
N TYR A 109 7.09 19.29 -16.14
CA TYR A 109 6.16 18.69 -17.08
C TYR A 109 5.64 17.36 -16.55
N SER A 110 4.32 17.25 -16.47
CA SER A 110 3.65 15.95 -16.58
C SER A 110 3.32 15.71 -18.04
N TYR A 111 3.34 14.44 -18.47
CA TYR A 111 3.08 14.10 -19.87
C TYR A 111 1.72 13.45 -19.99
N TYR A 112 0.86 14.05 -20.79
CA TYR A 112 -0.38 13.45 -21.23
C TYR A 112 -0.12 12.60 -22.47
N ILE A 113 -0.26 11.29 -22.30
CA ILE A 113 0.03 10.29 -23.31
C ILE A 113 -1.17 9.38 -23.55
N LYS A 114 -1.19 8.75 -24.72
CA LYS A 114 -2.15 7.70 -25.05
C LYS A 114 -1.48 6.34 -24.94
N GLU A 115 -1.91 5.53 -23.97
CA GLU A 115 -1.47 4.13 -23.80
C GLU A 115 -2.59 3.18 -24.27
N GLY A 116 -2.48 2.68 -25.50
CA GLY A 116 -3.54 1.86 -26.11
C GLY A 116 -4.84 2.67 -26.31
N SER A 117 -5.91 2.30 -25.59
CA SER A 117 -7.17 3.03 -25.56
C SER A 117 -7.28 4.05 -24.41
N ARG A 118 -6.30 4.11 -23.51
CA ARG A 118 -6.31 4.91 -22.29
C ARG A 118 -5.56 6.23 -22.47
N MET A 119 -6.04 7.26 -21.79
CA MET A 119 -5.39 8.55 -21.62
C MET A 119 -4.76 8.63 -20.24
N VAL A 120 -3.46 8.87 -20.20
CA VAL A 120 -2.64 8.71 -18.98
C VAL A 120 -1.85 9.97 -18.73
N ILE A 121 -1.77 10.35 -17.46
CA ILE A 121 -0.83 11.38 -16.99
C ILE A 121 0.38 10.67 -16.40
N VAL A 122 1.54 10.89 -16.99
CA VAL A 122 2.82 10.37 -16.50
C VAL A 122 3.59 11.46 -15.80
N TRP A 123 4.00 11.18 -14.57
CA TRP A 123 4.83 12.04 -13.75
C TRP A 123 6.26 11.47 -13.68
N ASP A 124 7.10 11.86 -14.64
CA ASP A 124 8.45 11.32 -14.84
C ASP A 124 9.47 12.43 -15.16
N ILE A 125 10.60 12.43 -14.46
CA ILE A 125 11.73 13.37 -14.62
C ILE A 125 12.73 12.96 -15.71
N HIS A 126 12.62 11.74 -16.23
CA HIS A 126 13.51 11.11 -17.21
C HIS A 126 12.78 10.61 -18.46
N ALA A 127 11.49 10.93 -18.55
CA ALA A 127 10.70 10.71 -19.74
C ALA A 127 11.21 11.61 -20.87
N GLU A 128 12.14 11.10 -21.68
CA GLU A 128 12.17 11.42 -23.11
C GLU A 128 10.83 10.92 -23.68
N CYS A 129 9.73 11.68 -23.51
CA CYS A 129 8.39 11.23 -23.90
C CYS A 129 7.71 12.21 -24.85
N LEU A 130 7.11 11.60 -25.87
CA LEU A 130 6.46 12.15 -27.05
C LEU A 130 5.02 12.62 -26.77
N GLY A 131 4.74 13.09 -25.55
CA GLY A 131 3.40 13.45 -25.06
C GLY A 131 3.10 14.95 -25.11
N ARG A 132 1.85 15.33 -24.86
CA ARG A 132 1.49 16.73 -24.62
C ARG A 132 1.91 17.09 -23.19
N GLU A 133 2.67 18.16 -23.03
CA GLU A 133 2.98 18.73 -21.73
C GLU A 133 1.69 19.24 -21.06
N VAL A 134 1.53 18.89 -19.78
CA VAL A 134 0.43 19.32 -18.93
C VAL A 134 1.00 20.02 -17.71
N GLU A 135 0.58 21.27 -17.52
CA GLU A 135 0.87 22.02 -16.32
C GLU A 135 -0.03 21.58 -15.17
N LEU A 136 0.47 21.67 -13.93
CA LEU A 136 -0.23 21.20 -12.74
C LEU A 136 -1.64 21.77 -12.60
N HIS A 137 -1.83 23.06 -12.89
CA HIS A 137 -3.12 23.74 -12.79
C HIS A 137 -4.15 23.27 -13.84
N GLN A 138 -3.69 22.69 -14.95
CA GLN A 138 -4.54 22.18 -16.04
C GLN A 138 -5.03 20.75 -15.78
N ILE A 139 -4.49 20.07 -14.75
CA ILE A 139 -4.77 18.64 -14.53
C ILE A 139 -6.26 18.36 -14.33
N ASN A 140 -6.96 19.28 -13.66
CA ASN A 140 -8.39 19.16 -13.38
C ASN A 140 -9.27 19.53 -14.58
N GLU A 141 -8.67 20.09 -15.65
CA GLU A 141 -9.35 20.44 -16.90
C GLU A 141 -9.23 19.33 -17.95
N ILE A 142 -8.44 18.29 -17.67
CA ILE A 142 -8.12 17.22 -18.60
C ILE A 142 -8.79 15.94 -18.14
N GLU A 143 -9.52 15.27 -19.04
CA GLU A 143 -10.00 13.92 -18.79
C GLU A 143 -8.84 12.91 -18.94
N PHE A 144 -8.64 12.09 -17.91
CA PHE A 144 -7.67 11.01 -17.92
C PHE A 144 -8.21 9.78 -17.17
N ASP A 145 -7.71 8.61 -17.55
CA ASP A 145 -8.04 7.33 -16.93
C ASP A 145 -7.29 7.13 -15.61
N TYR A 146 -5.96 7.35 -15.62
CA TYR A 146 -5.11 7.22 -14.44
C TYR A 146 -3.86 8.10 -14.49
N VAL A 147 -3.23 8.24 -13.33
CA VAL A 147 -1.92 8.88 -13.14
C VAL A 147 -0.89 7.80 -12.82
N ASN A 148 0.22 7.78 -13.56
CA ASN A 148 1.38 6.95 -13.27
C ASN A 148 2.53 7.83 -12.76
N ILE A 149 2.98 7.58 -11.54
CA ILE A 149 4.07 8.33 -10.91
C ILE A 149 5.31 7.45 -10.89
N THR A 150 6.34 7.86 -11.63
CA THR A 150 7.54 7.03 -11.84
C THR A 150 8.77 7.62 -11.15
N SER A 151 8.63 8.81 -10.55
CA SER A 151 9.63 9.48 -9.72
C SER A 151 9.91 8.73 -8.41
N ALA A 152 11.16 8.83 -7.94
CA ALA A 152 11.58 8.39 -6.62
C ALA A 152 10.84 9.10 -5.47
N GLU A 153 10.29 10.29 -5.71
CA GLU A 153 9.49 11.03 -4.72
C GLU A 153 7.99 10.70 -4.79
N TYR A 154 7.64 9.48 -5.18
CA TYR A 154 6.26 9.02 -5.38
C TYR A 154 5.26 9.51 -4.33
N ASN A 155 5.56 9.33 -3.04
CA ASN A 155 4.64 9.67 -1.94
C ASN A 155 4.35 11.19 -1.89
N LEU A 156 5.36 11.99 -2.19
CA LEU A 156 5.26 13.44 -2.14
C LEU A 156 4.41 13.95 -3.31
N ILE A 157 4.67 13.45 -4.51
CA ILE A 157 3.88 13.77 -5.72
C ILE A 157 2.43 13.30 -5.53
N LYS A 158 2.23 12.06 -5.09
CA LYS A 158 0.91 11.50 -4.82
C LYS A 158 0.13 12.37 -3.83
N THR A 159 0.77 12.77 -2.73
CA THR A 159 0.16 13.65 -1.72
C THR A 159 -0.24 14.99 -2.34
N GLY A 160 0.66 15.60 -3.12
CA GLY A 160 0.36 16.83 -3.83
C GLY A 160 -0.82 16.70 -4.79
N LEU A 161 -0.87 15.63 -5.59
CA LEU A 161 -1.95 15.36 -6.55
C LEU A 161 -3.32 15.23 -5.85
N ILE A 162 -3.37 14.47 -4.76
CA ILE A 162 -4.60 14.31 -3.97
C ILE A 162 -5.06 15.67 -3.42
N ASN A 163 -4.13 16.48 -2.91
CA ASN A 163 -4.45 17.80 -2.35
C ASN A 163 -5.02 18.77 -3.39
N ILE A 164 -4.61 18.66 -4.66
CA ILE A 164 -5.16 19.50 -5.74
C ILE A 164 -6.41 18.90 -6.41
N GLY A 165 -6.93 17.79 -5.87
CA GLY A 165 -8.23 17.21 -6.27
C GLY A 165 -8.16 15.98 -7.16
N VAL A 166 -6.98 15.40 -7.42
CA VAL A 166 -6.87 14.13 -8.14
C VAL A 166 -7.40 12.99 -7.27
N ASP A 167 -8.32 12.19 -7.82
CA ASP A 167 -8.85 11.00 -7.15
C ASP A 167 -7.72 9.98 -6.90
N ASP A 168 -7.48 9.64 -5.63
CA ASP A 168 -6.49 8.64 -5.20
C ASP A 168 -6.71 7.29 -5.89
N ASN A 169 -7.96 6.95 -6.24
CA ASN A 169 -8.26 5.70 -6.94
C ASN A 169 -7.68 5.66 -8.35
N LYS A 170 -7.45 6.81 -8.98
CA LYS A 170 -6.83 6.94 -10.30
C LYS A 170 -5.29 6.98 -10.24
N ILE A 171 -4.67 7.05 -9.07
CA ILE A 171 -3.21 7.08 -8.95
C ILE A 171 -2.70 5.64 -8.81
N LEU A 172 -1.92 5.19 -9.80
CA LEU A 172 -1.32 3.85 -9.80
C LEU A 172 -0.25 3.72 -8.71
N PRO A 173 -0.03 2.51 -8.16
CA PRO A 173 0.95 2.29 -7.11
C PRO A 173 2.39 2.47 -7.61
N SER A 174 3.29 2.86 -6.71
CA SER A 174 4.74 3.05 -7.01
C SER A 174 5.45 1.79 -7.53
N SER A 175 4.82 0.64 -7.35
CA SER A 175 5.30 -0.66 -7.84
C SER A 175 5.09 -0.84 -9.35
N TYR A 176 4.39 0.08 -10.03
CA TYR A 176 4.18 0.04 -11.47
C TYR A 176 5.18 0.94 -12.21
N PRO A 177 6.31 0.41 -12.74
CA PRO A 177 7.29 1.26 -13.40
C PRO A 177 6.86 1.60 -14.84
N HIS A 178 7.29 2.77 -15.32
CA HIS A 178 7.06 3.28 -16.70
C HIS A 178 7.53 2.32 -17.81
N LYS A 179 8.50 1.45 -17.53
CA LYS A 179 9.24 0.72 -18.57
C LYS A 179 9.23 -0.80 -18.47
N ASN A 180 8.55 -1.38 -17.47
CA ASN A 180 8.39 -2.83 -17.35
C ASN A 180 7.27 -3.11 -16.35
N PRO A 181 5.98 -3.08 -16.74
CA PRO A 181 4.93 -3.45 -15.82
C PRO A 181 5.32 -4.78 -15.20
N ILE A 182 5.19 -4.90 -13.87
CA ILE A 182 5.27 -6.20 -13.22
C ILE A 182 4.40 -7.13 -14.08
N GLU A 183 4.95 -8.22 -14.65
CA GLU A 183 4.26 -9.01 -15.70
C GLU A 183 2.81 -9.40 -15.34
N THR A 184 2.50 -9.39 -14.05
CA THR A 184 1.20 -9.75 -13.50
C THR A 184 0.31 -8.55 -13.12
N PHE A 185 0.81 -7.32 -13.02
CA PHE A 185 -0.01 -6.16 -12.65
C PHE A 185 -0.85 -5.68 -13.83
N SER A 186 -2.13 -5.37 -13.58
CA SER A 186 -3.04 -4.78 -14.56
C SER A 186 -3.64 -3.49 -14.01
N PRO A 187 -3.41 -2.33 -14.65
CA PRO A 187 -4.07 -1.07 -14.27
C PRO A 187 -5.59 -1.19 -14.25
N ASP A 188 -6.20 -1.89 -15.21
CA ASP A 188 -7.65 -2.06 -15.29
C ASP A 188 -8.22 -2.81 -14.07
N VAL A 189 -7.51 -3.85 -13.62
CA VAL A 189 -7.85 -4.60 -12.41
C VAL A 189 -7.71 -3.71 -11.17
N TYR A 190 -6.61 -2.95 -11.08
CA TYR A 190 -6.36 -2.03 -9.96
C TYR A 190 -7.43 -0.94 -9.82
N LEU A 191 -7.80 -0.32 -10.94
CA LEU A 191 -8.79 0.77 -10.98
C LEU A 191 -10.20 0.28 -10.63
N LYS A 192 -10.52 -0.99 -10.90
CA LYS A 192 -11.80 -1.60 -10.50
C LYS A 192 -11.85 -1.96 -9.01
N LEU A 193 -10.71 -2.06 -8.34
CA LEU A 193 -10.66 -2.42 -6.92
C LEU A 193 -10.96 -1.21 -6.03
N ARG A 194 -12.12 -1.24 -5.37
CA ARG A 194 -12.58 -0.24 -4.40
C ARG A 194 -12.13 -0.58 -2.98
N ASN A 195 -12.14 -1.87 -2.63
CA ASN A 195 -11.65 -2.33 -1.34
C ASN A 195 -10.13 -2.62 -1.40
N ARG A 196 -9.31 -1.68 -0.91
CA ARG A 196 -7.83 -1.80 -0.93
C ARG A 196 -7.21 -2.14 0.43
N ASN A 197 -8.01 -2.13 1.49
CA ASN A 197 -7.53 -2.40 2.85
C ASN A 197 -8.12 -3.71 3.38
N PHE A 198 -7.49 -4.83 3.05
CA PHE A 198 -7.87 -6.17 3.50
C PHE A 198 -6.64 -7.03 3.76
N SER A 199 -6.84 -8.15 4.45
CA SER A 199 -5.84 -9.18 4.71
C SER A 199 -6.26 -10.53 4.13
N ILE A 200 -5.42 -11.15 3.31
CA ILE A 200 -5.66 -12.52 2.81
C ILE A 200 -4.96 -13.53 3.73
N VAL A 201 -5.70 -14.52 4.23
CA VAL A 201 -5.21 -15.72 4.90
C VAL A 201 -5.26 -16.85 3.88
N SER A 202 -4.14 -17.07 3.20
CA SER A 202 -3.99 -18.07 2.14
C SER A 202 -3.15 -19.24 2.65
N ASP A 203 -3.53 -20.45 2.31
CA ASP A 203 -2.79 -21.68 2.59
C ASP A 203 -1.53 -21.85 1.74
N ASP A 204 -1.43 -21.11 0.63
CA ASP A 204 -0.30 -21.11 -0.29
C ASP A 204 0.04 -19.70 -0.80
N CYS A 205 0.89 -19.61 -1.83
CA CYS A 205 1.36 -18.36 -2.40
C CYS A 205 0.31 -17.56 -3.17
N TRP A 206 -0.92 -18.07 -3.38
CA TRP A 206 -1.97 -17.40 -4.15
C TRP A 206 -2.23 -15.97 -3.67
N GLY A 207 -2.38 -15.76 -2.37
CA GLY A 207 -2.57 -14.43 -1.80
C GLY A 207 -1.45 -13.46 -2.20
N GLY A 208 -0.21 -13.95 -2.27
CA GLY A 208 0.92 -13.13 -2.71
C GLY A 208 0.90 -12.75 -4.18
N PHE A 209 0.46 -13.66 -5.05
CA PHE A 209 0.21 -13.33 -6.46
C PHE A 209 -0.90 -12.28 -6.59
N VAL A 210 -2.00 -12.41 -5.83
CA VAL A 210 -3.09 -11.44 -5.83
C VAL A 210 -2.62 -10.05 -5.39
N TYR A 211 -1.91 -9.91 -4.27
CA TYR A 211 -1.36 -8.60 -3.87
C TYR A 211 -0.43 -8.01 -4.94
N LYS A 212 0.38 -8.85 -5.60
CA LYS A 212 1.29 -8.42 -6.67
C LYS A 212 0.53 -7.96 -7.92
N GLN A 213 -0.53 -8.67 -8.32
CA GLN A 213 -1.42 -8.29 -9.42
C GLN A 213 -2.16 -6.98 -9.13
N LEU A 214 -2.53 -6.76 -7.86
CA LEU A 214 -3.18 -5.54 -7.39
C LEU A 214 -2.20 -4.41 -7.05
N GLY A 215 -0.88 -4.64 -7.11
CA GLY A 215 0.12 -3.63 -6.73
C GLY A 215 -0.04 -3.09 -5.30
N LEU A 216 -0.70 -3.84 -4.41
CA LEU A 216 -1.00 -3.44 -3.05
C LEU A 216 0.15 -3.81 -2.09
N PRO A 217 0.35 -3.03 -1.01
CA PRO A 217 1.24 -3.44 0.07
C PRO A 217 0.72 -4.72 0.72
N TYR A 218 1.63 -5.60 1.13
CA TYR A 218 1.26 -6.82 1.84
C TYR A 218 0.76 -6.51 3.25
N ASN A 219 -0.56 -6.58 3.44
CA ASN A 219 -1.25 -6.42 4.73
C ASN A 219 -1.51 -7.77 5.39
N THR A 220 -0.67 -8.77 5.13
CA THR A 220 -0.83 -10.11 5.66
C THR A 220 0.53 -10.76 5.88
N PRO A 221 0.74 -11.52 6.97
CA PRO A 221 1.97 -12.28 7.15
C PRO A 221 2.05 -13.47 6.18
N PHE A 222 0.93 -13.96 5.63
CA PHE A 222 0.79 -15.16 4.80
C PHE A 222 1.30 -15.00 3.36
N MET A 223 2.54 -14.55 3.22
CA MET A 223 3.16 -14.19 1.95
C MET A 223 4.34 -15.12 1.65
N TRP A 224 4.34 -15.73 0.48
CA TRP A 224 5.44 -16.56 -0.02
C TRP A 224 5.78 -17.77 0.87
N MET A 225 4.74 -18.37 1.44
CA MET A 225 4.79 -19.54 2.28
C MET A 225 3.62 -20.46 1.95
N TYR A 226 3.62 -21.65 2.52
CA TYR A 226 2.47 -22.54 2.47
C TYR A 226 2.27 -23.30 3.78
N PHE A 227 1.07 -23.85 3.93
CA PHE A 227 0.63 -24.75 4.97
C PHE A 227 0.21 -26.08 4.34
N ARG A 228 0.25 -27.15 5.12
CA ARG A 228 -0.50 -28.36 4.77
C ARG A 228 -1.96 -28.17 5.20
N ASN A 229 -2.90 -28.79 4.48
CA ASN A 229 -4.34 -28.60 4.70
C ASN A 229 -4.75 -28.70 6.18
N LYS A 230 -4.31 -29.73 6.90
CA LYS A 230 -4.64 -29.91 8.33
C LYS A 230 -4.11 -28.79 9.23
N ASP A 231 -2.90 -28.30 8.96
CA ASP A 231 -2.28 -27.21 9.72
C ASP A 231 -2.98 -25.88 9.41
N TYR A 232 -3.40 -25.68 8.14
CA TYR A 232 -4.19 -24.52 7.75
C TYR A 232 -5.60 -24.51 8.38
N LEU A 233 -6.29 -25.66 8.38
CA LEU A 233 -7.61 -25.79 9.02
C LEU A 233 -7.53 -25.50 10.52
N LYS A 234 -6.48 -25.98 11.20
CA LYS A 234 -6.20 -25.62 12.60
C LYS A 234 -5.97 -24.11 12.76
N LEU A 235 -5.11 -23.53 11.93
CA LEU A 235 -4.82 -22.09 11.95
C LEU A 235 -6.10 -21.25 11.91
N ILE A 236 -7.00 -21.53 10.95
CA ILE A 236 -8.21 -20.72 10.77
C ILE A 236 -9.30 -21.00 11.82
N SER A 237 -9.23 -22.14 12.53
CA SER A 237 -10.15 -22.45 13.63
C SER A 237 -9.98 -21.54 14.85
N ASP A 238 -8.77 -21.00 15.04
CA ASP A 238 -8.48 -19.97 16.04
C ASP A 238 -7.35 -19.05 15.56
N LEU A 239 -7.65 -18.26 14.52
CA LEU A 239 -6.68 -17.40 13.86
C LEU A 239 -6.00 -16.44 14.83
N GLN A 240 -6.75 -15.91 15.80
CA GLN A 240 -6.23 -14.94 16.77
C GLN A 240 -5.25 -15.60 17.73
N PHE A 241 -5.54 -16.79 18.25
CA PHE A 241 -4.61 -17.53 19.10
C PHE A 241 -3.28 -17.83 18.38
N TYR A 242 -3.35 -18.36 17.16
CA TYR A 242 -2.16 -18.74 16.41
C TYR A 242 -1.33 -17.53 15.99
N LEU A 243 -1.95 -16.44 15.52
CA LEU A 243 -1.20 -15.24 15.14
C LEU A 243 -0.58 -14.48 16.32
N ASN A 244 -1.14 -14.63 17.53
CA ASN A 244 -0.52 -14.10 18.75
C ASN A 244 0.50 -15.06 19.40
N SER A 245 0.62 -16.28 18.87
CA SER A 245 1.61 -17.25 19.34
C SER A 245 3.02 -16.90 18.86
N LYS A 246 4.02 -17.36 19.62
CA LYS A 246 5.42 -17.21 19.25
C LYS A 246 5.73 -18.08 18.03
N LEU A 247 6.29 -17.46 16.98
CA LEU A 247 6.86 -18.17 15.84
C LEU A 247 8.24 -18.70 16.22
N GLU A 248 8.38 -20.01 16.25
CA GLU A 248 9.66 -20.69 16.44
C GLU A 248 10.09 -21.36 15.14
N PHE A 249 11.39 -21.60 14.96
CA PHE A 249 11.89 -22.27 13.75
C PHE A 249 12.53 -23.60 14.11
N ILE A 250 12.18 -24.63 13.34
CA ILE A 250 12.72 -25.97 13.48
C ILE A 250 13.55 -26.35 12.27
N ASP A 251 14.58 -27.16 12.49
CA ASP A 251 15.42 -27.68 11.42
C ASP A 251 14.89 -29.03 10.97
N ILE A 252 14.37 -29.07 9.74
CA ILE A 252 13.93 -30.31 9.10
C ILE A 252 14.87 -30.58 7.92
N PRO A 253 15.76 -31.59 7.99
CA PRO A 253 16.78 -31.83 6.97
C PRO A 253 16.26 -32.05 5.54
N SER A 254 14.99 -32.48 5.40
CA SER A 254 14.35 -32.67 4.09
C SER A 254 13.95 -31.37 3.39
N PHE A 255 14.03 -30.22 4.07
CA PHE A 255 13.65 -28.92 3.51
C PHE A 255 14.86 -28.00 3.42
N ASN A 256 15.00 -27.33 2.28
CA ASN A 256 16.06 -26.37 1.99
C ASN A 256 15.65 -24.92 2.30
N HIS A 257 14.55 -24.74 3.04
CA HIS A 257 13.97 -23.45 3.39
C HIS A 257 13.51 -23.46 4.85
N PRO A 258 13.32 -22.30 5.49
CA PRO A 258 12.90 -22.23 6.87
C PRO A 258 11.53 -22.87 7.10
N VAL A 259 11.42 -23.67 8.16
CA VAL A 259 10.14 -24.19 8.64
C VAL A 259 9.85 -23.59 10.01
N GLY A 260 8.77 -22.83 10.07
CA GLY A 260 8.26 -22.26 11.31
C GLY A 260 7.27 -23.19 11.98
N LEU A 261 7.18 -23.05 13.30
CA LEU A 261 6.22 -23.71 14.17
C LEU A 261 5.46 -22.62 14.92
N LEU A 262 4.13 -22.58 14.74
CA LEU A 262 3.23 -21.82 15.61
C LEU A 262 2.51 -22.83 16.49
N GLN A 263 2.97 -23.00 17.74
CA GLN A 263 2.47 -24.05 18.62
C GLN A 263 2.62 -25.45 17.99
N ASP A 264 1.55 -25.99 17.41
CA ASP A 264 1.48 -27.33 16.84
C ASP A 264 1.30 -27.35 15.31
N ILE A 265 1.29 -26.18 14.64
CA ILE A 265 1.15 -26.07 13.17
C ILE A 265 2.46 -25.67 12.49
N HIS A 266 2.73 -26.25 11.33
CA HIS A 266 3.92 -25.96 10.53
C HIS A 266 3.64 -24.90 9.46
N ILE A 267 4.62 -24.00 9.28
CA ILE A 267 4.63 -23.00 8.23
C ILE A 267 5.89 -23.19 7.39
N TYR A 268 5.73 -23.34 6.09
CA TYR A 268 6.85 -23.57 5.19
C TYR A 268 7.17 -22.32 4.39
N PHE A 269 8.30 -21.67 4.70
CA PHE A 269 8.71 -20.39 4.11
C PHE A 269 9.54 -20.60 2.82
N ASN A 270 8.93 -21.23 1.81
CA ASN A 270 9.61 -21.75 0.62
C ASN A 270 10.30 -20.72 -0.29
N HIS A 271 10.06 -19.42 -0.10
CA HIS A 271 10.72 -18.33 -0.84
C HIS A 271 11.65 -17.46 0.01
N TYR A 272 11.90 -17.83 1.27
CA TYR A 272 12.75 -17.08 2.18
C TYR A 272 14.12 -17.71 2.24
N ARG A 273 15.16 -16.87 2.28
CA ARG A 273 16.55 -17.33 2.27
C ARG A 273 16.95 -17.99 3.58
N ASN A 274 16.46 -17.46 4.71
CA ASN A 274 16.81 -17.91 6.05
C ASN A 274 15.72 -17.56 7.08
N LYS A 275 15.89 -18.07 8.30
CA LYS A 275 14.94 -17.94 9.43
C LYS A 275 14.76 -16.48 9.82
N GLU A 276 15.84 -15.70 9.82
CA GLU A 276 15.84 -14.29 10.22
C GLU A 276 15.01 -13.44 9.24
N GLU A 277 15.15 -13.69 7.94
CA GLU A 277 14.34 -13.03 6.91
C GLU A 277 12.86 -13.38 7.04
N ALA A 278 12.55 -14.66 7.27
CA ALA A 278 11.19 -15.15 7.46
C ALA A 278 10.53 -14.51 8.69
N GLU A 279 11.21 -14.55 9.84
CA GLU A 279 10.73 -13.99 11.10
C GLU A 279 10.53 -12.46 11.00
N GLY A 280 11.50 -11.74 10.45
CA GLY A 280 11.43 -10.28 10.31
C GLY A 280 10.28 -9.84 9.41
N LYS A 281 10.08 -10.51 8.28
CA LYS A 281 8.95 -10.24 7.37
C LYS A 281 7.61 -10.66 7.96
N TRP A 282 7.55 -11.79 8.68
CA TRP A 282 6.36 -12.23 9.39
C TRP A 282 5.90 -11.18 10.40
N LYS A 283 6.77 -10.79 11.34
CA LYS A 283 6.45 -9.80 12.39
C LYS A 283 6.03 -8.46 11.79
N LYS A 284 6.80 -7.94 10.82
CA LYS A 284 6.51 -6.65 10.18
C LYS A 284 5.17 -6.62 9.45
N ARG A 285 4.77 -7.73 8.81
CA ARG A 285 3.50 -7.81 8.08
C ARG A 285 2.32 -8.13 8.98
N LEU A 286 2.52 -8.89 10.05
CA LEU A 286 1.51 -9.14 11.06
C LEU A 286 1.03 -7.84 11.72
N GLN A 287 1.92 -6.87 11.94
CA GLN A 287 1.56 -5.52 12.42
C GLN A 287 0.60 -4.76 11.49
N LYS A 288 0.52 -5.14 10.21
CA LYS A 288 -0.37 -4.52 9.21
C LYS A 288 -1.63 -5.33 8.97
N PHE A 289 -1.82 -6.43 9.69
CA PHE A 289 -2.96 -7.30 9.52
C PHE A 289 -4.25 -6.57 9.90
N ASN A 290 -5.19 -6.52 8.96
CA ASN A 290 -6.48 -5.90 9.14
C ASN A 290 -7.49 -6.93 9.64
N TRP A 291 -7.66 -6.99 10.96
CA TRP A 291 -8.59 -7.88 11.65
C TRP A 291 -10.06 -7.66 11.27
N ASP A 292 -10.42 -6.45 10.86
CA ASP A 292 -11.80 -6.10 10.49
C ASP A 292 -12.16 -6.55 9.07
N ASN A 293 -11.17 -6.88 8.24
CA ASN A 293 -11.37 -7.19 6.83
C ASN A 293 -10.49 -8.34 6.34
N VAL A 294 -10.79 -9.54 6.82
CA VAL A 294 -10.05 -10.77 6.50
C VAL A 294 -10.77 -11.59 5.42
N TYR A 295 -10.00 -12.04 4.43
CA TYR A 295 -10.42 -12.96 3.39
C TYR A 295 -9.64 -14.27 3.50
N PHE A 296 -10.35 -15.39 3.41
CA PHE A 296 -9.77 -16.72 3.56
C PHE A 296 -9.74 -17.43 2.22
N LYS A 297 -8.61 -18.08 1.92
CA LYS A 297 -8.45 -18.86 0.70
C LYS A 297 -7.75 -20.17 1.00
N MET A 298 -8.32 -21.26 0.50
CA MET A 298 -7.76 -22.60 0.58
C MET A 298 -7.65 -23.23 -0.82
N SER A 299 -6.61 -24.03 -1.05
CA SER A 299 -6.50 -24.98 -2.15
C SER A 299 -6.65 -26.38 -1.59
N THR A 300 -7.54 -27.21 -2.13
CA THR A 300 -7.67 -28.60 -1.66
C THR A 300 -8.07 -29.57 -2.75
N THR A 301 -7.55 -30.78 -2.65
CA THR A 301 -7.87 -31.93 -3.51
C THR A 301 -8.68 -32.98 -2.75
N ASN A 302 -9.12 -32.64 -1.53
CA ASN A 302 -9.83 -33.51 -0.62
C ASN A 302 -11.14 -32.80 -0.22
N GLU A 303 -12.26 -33.48 -0.45
CA GLU A 303 -13.60 -32.96 -0.16
C GLU A 303 -13.82 -32.77 1.35
N GLU A 304 -13.33 -33.66 2.20
CA GLU A 304 -13.45 -33.53 3.67
C GLU A 304 -12.77 -32.24 4.17
N ASP A 305 -11.58 -31.92 3.65
CA ASP A 305 -10.88 -30.67 3.96
C ASP A 305 -11.68 -29.44 3.49
N ALA A 306 -12.32 -29.52 2.31
CA ALA A 306 -13.19 -28.44 1.80
C ALA A 306 -14.44 -28.27 2.67
N ASN A 307 -15.02 -29.37 3.13
CA ASN A 307 -16.18 -29.38 4.02
C ASN A 307 -15.82 -28.75 5.37
N GLU A 308 -14.66 -29.13 5.92
CA GLU A 308 -14.16 -28.60 7.18
C GLU A 308 -13.83 -27.11 7.10
N PHE A 309 -13.21 -26.65 6.01
CA PHE A 309 -12.97 -25.23 5.73
C PHE A 309 -14.27 -24.42 5.75
N ASN A 310 -15.30 -24.91 5.05
CA ASN A 310 -16.60 -24.27 5.00
C ASN A 310 -17.31 -24.27 6.35
N ARG A 311 -17.17 -25.36 7.13
CA ARG A 311 -17.73 -25.48 8.48
C ARG A 311 -17.09 -24.48 9.44
N ILE A 312 -15.75 -24.42 9.50
CA ILE A 312 -15.01 -23.52 10.40
C ILE A 312 -15.36 -22.06 10.09
N LEU A 313 -15.38 -21.69 8.82
CA LEU A 313 -15.64 -20.31 8.38
C LEU A 313 -17.11 -20.04 8.09
N SER A 314 -18.04 -20.84 8.63
CA SER A 314 -19.49 -20.67 8.43
C SER A 314 -20.03 -19.29 8.86
N TYR A 315 -19.27 -18.56 9.67
CA TYR A 315 -19.61 -17.20 10.12
C TYR A 315 -19.32 -16.09 9.09
N THR A 316 -18.67 -16.39 7.95
CA THR A 316 -18.28 -15.38 6.95
C THR A 316 -18.42 -15.89 5.51
N GLU A 317 -18.78 -14.98 4.60
CA GLU A 317 -18.80 -15.20 3.14
C GLU A 317 -17.48 -14.79 2.47
N LYS A 318 -16.53 -14.21 3.22
CA LYS A 318 -15.20 -13.83 2.72
C LYS A 318 -14.26 -15.03 2.68
N LYS A 319 -14.73 -16.15 2.11
CA LYS A 319 -13.97 -17.40 1.99
C LYS A 319 -14.12 -17.99 0.58
N VAL A 320 -13.05 -18.59 0.07
CA VAL A 320 -13.06 -19.30 -1.21
C VAL A 320 -12.15 -20.53 -1.12
N SER A 321 -12.57 -21.64 -1.72
CA SER A 321 -11.71 -22.81 -1.92
C SER A 321 -11.53 -23.11 -3.40
N PHE A 322 -10.32 -23.53 -3.79
CA PHE A 322 -10.05 -24.01 -5.14
C PHE A 322 -9.79 -25.52 -5.12
N SER A 323 -10.36 -26.24 -6.09
CA SER A 323 -10.32 -27.71 -6.15
C SER A 323 -10.13 -28.23 -7.58
N PHE A 324 -9.87 -29.54 -7.72
CA PHE A 324 -9.80 -30.20 -9.04
C PHE A 324 -11.19 -30.56 -9.58
N GLU A 325 -12.11 -30.80 -8.66
CA GLU A 325 -13.45 -31.32 -8.91
C GLU A 325 -14.49 -30.42 -8.25
N GLU A 326 -15.74 -30.56 -8.65
CA GLU A 326 -16.83 -29.82 -8.06
C GLU A 326 -17.23 -30.44 -6.72
N TYR A 327 -17.16 -29.64 -5.66
CA TYR A 327 -17.73 -29.93 -4.35
C TYR A 327 -18.97 -29.07 -4.14
N ASP A 328 -19.97 -29.60 -3.42
CA ASP A 328 -21.29 -28.98 -3.24
C ASP A 328 -21.25 -27.82 -2.22
N TYR A 329 -20.47 -26.79 -2.52
CA TYR A 329 -20.34 -25.56 -1.73
C TYR A 329 -20.28 -24.33 -2.64
N PRO A 330 -21.06 -23.27 -2.38
CA PRO A 330 -21.07 -22.05 -3.20
C PRO A 330 -19.70 -21.36 -3.32
N THR A 331 -18.85 -21.53 -2.31
CA THR A 331 -17.52 -20.93 -2.19
C THR A 331 -16.42 -21.78 -2.83
N ASN A 332 -16.76 -22.95 -3.37
CA ASN A 332 -15.82 -23.82 -4.06
C ASN A 332 -15.72 -23.45 -5.56
N ILE A 333 -14.51 -23.21 -6.03
CA ILE A 333 -14.18 -22.89 -7.42
C ILE A 333 -13.43 -24.08 -8.03
N PRO A 334 -14.11 -24.96 -8.77
CA PRO A 334 -13.48 -26.11 -9.40
C PRO A 334 -12.65 -25.67 -10.62
N MET A 335 -11.35 -25.92 -10.57
CA MET A 335 -10.41 -25.60 -11.65
C MET A 335 -10.35 -26.75 -12.68
N LEU A 336 -11.49 -27.03 -13.30
CA LEU A 336 -11.71 -28.23 -14.15
C LEU A 336 -10.73 -28.34 -15.33
N GLY A 337 -10.15 -27.23 -15.80
CA GLY A 337 -9.10 -27.27 -16.83
C GLY A 337 -7.89 -28.11 -16.44
N TRP A 338 -7.64 -28.31 -15.14
CA TRP A 338 -6.58 -29.20 -14.64
C TRP A 338 -6.82 -30.69 -15.00
N ASN A 339 -8.06 -31.09 -15.32
CA ASN A 339 -8.35 -32.47 -15.70
C ASN A 339 -7.84 -32.81 -17.11
N SER A 340 -7.48 -31.81 -17.92
CA SER A 340 -6.84 -32.01 -19.21
C SER A 340 -5.39 -32.49 -19.06
N GLU A 341 -5.07 -33.61 -19.69
CA GLU A 341 -3.70 -34.13 -19.76
C GLU A 341 -2.72 -33.10 -20.36
N GLN A 342 -3.15 -32.38 -21.40
CA GLN A 342 -2.34 -31.33 -22.02
C GLN A 342 -1.99 -30.22 -21.02
N VAL A 343 -2.93 -29.84 -20.15
CA VAL A 343 -2.70 -28.85 -19.09
C VAL A 343 -1.73 -29.42 -18.06
N ARG A 344 -1.95 -30.65 -17.56
CA ARG A 344 -1.06 -31.27 -16.57
C ARG A 344 0.38 -31.41 -17.06
N ASN A 345 0.58 -31.65 -18.35
CA ASN A 345 1.91 -31.75 -18.95
C ASN A 345 2.61 -30.40 -19.13
N ARG A 346 1.89 -29.27 -19.03
CA ARG A 346 2.45 -27.92 -19.21
C ARG A 346 2.93 -27.27 -17.92
N TYR A 347 2.39 -27.66 -16.76
CA TYR A 347 2.71 -27.05 -15.47
C TYR A 347 3.35 -28.08 -14.53
N ALA A 348 4.22 -27.62 -13.64
CA ALA A 348 4.90 -28.46 -12.65
C ALA A 348 3.93 -29.09 -11.64
N GLY A 349 2.72 -28.56 -11.50
CA GLY A 349 1.69 -29.06 -10.62
C GLY A 349 0.49 -28.14 -10.53
N PHE A 350 -0.54 -28.59 -9.83
CA PHE A 350 -1.81 -27.86 -9.71
C PHE A 350 -1.63 -26.45 -9.16
N TYR A 351 -0.84 -26.29 -8.10
CA TYR A 351 -0.64 -24.98 -7.47
C TYR A 351 -0.04 -23.95 -8.44
N GLN A 352 0.86 -24.37 -9.34
CA GLN A 352 1.36 -23.48 -10.38
C GLN A 352 0.26 -23.08 -11.36
N TYR A 353 -0.56 -24.04 -11.79
CA TYR A 353 -1.72 -23.77 -12.63
C TYR A 353 -2.70 -22.80 -11.95
N LEU A 354 -3.03 -23.05 -10.68
CA LEU A 354 -3.93 -22.23 -9.86
C LEU A 354 -3.44 -20.79 -9.74
N HIS A 355 -2.16 -20.58 -9.40
CA HIS A 355 -1.61 -19.23 -9.27
C HIS A 355 -1.66 -18.42 -10.57
N LEU A 356 -1.60 -19.10 -11.72
CA LEU A 356 -1.60 -18.46 -13.04
C LEU A 356 -3.02 -18.31 -13.63
N HIS A 357 -3.93 -19.23 -13.33
CA HIS A 357 -5.22 -19.35 -14.01
C HIS A 357 -6.44 -19.19 -13.12
N SER A 358 -6.29 -19.03 -11.80
CA SER A 358 -7.45 -18.82 -10.91
C SER A 358 -8.35 -17.66 -11.37
N ASN A 359 -7.77 -16.63 -11.99
CA ASN A 359 -8.49 -15.46 -12.53
C ASN A 359 -9.44 -15.79 -13.70
N ASP A 360 -9.21 -16.91 -14.38
CA ASP A 360 -10.08 -17.40 -15.45
C ASP A 360 -11.38 -17.98 -14.88
N TYR A 361 -11.37 -18.43 -13.62
CA TYR A 361 -12.50 -19.05 -12.92
C TYR A 361 -13.11 -18.15 -11.84
N PHE A 362 -12.34 -17.18 -11.34
CA PHE A 362 -12.66 -16.39 -10.16
C PHE A 362 -12.31 -14.91 -10.34
N ASP A 363 -13.31 -14.04 -10.28
CA ASP A 363 -13.16 -12.60 -10.21
C ASP A 363 -12.89 -12.17 -8.76
N TYR A 364 -11.63 -12.23 -8.34
CA TYR A 364 -11.25 -11.81 -7.00
C TYR A 364 -11.49 -10.30 -6.78
N VAL A 365 -11.53 -9.46 -7.82
CA VAL A 365 -11.79 -8.02 -7.65
C VAL A 365 -13.24 -7.80 -7.24
N GLU A 366 -14.17 -8.46 -7.92
CA GLU A 366 -15.58 -8.43 -7.55
C GLU A 366 -15.79 -8.98 -6.14
N TRP A 367 -15.12 -10.09 -5.80
CA TRP A 367 -15.16 -10.66 -4.46
C TRP A 367 -14.64 -9.70 -3.38
N PHE A 368 -13.47 -9.09 -3.57
CA PHE A 368 -12.94 -8.11 -2.61
C PHE A 368 -13.80 -6.86 -2.49
N ASN A 369 -14.51 -6.48 -3.57
CA ASN A 369 -15.46 -5.39 -3.55
C ASN A 369 -16.78 -5.73 -2.84
N GLY A 370 -16.94 -6.96 -2.33
CA GLY A 370 -18.16 -7.42 -1.65
C GLY A 370 -19.27 -7.84 -2.61
N GLY A 371 -18.95 -8.04 -3.89
CA GLY A 371 -19.88 -8.58 -4.87
C GLY A 371 -20.13 -10.08 -4.67
N SER A 372 -21.24 -10.57 -5.22
CA SER A 372 -21.63 -11.99 -5.15
C SER A 372 -21.37 -12.76 -6.45
N ASN A 373 -21.12 -12.07 -7.57
CA ASN A 373 -20.96 -12.66 -8.89
C ASN A 373 -19.48 -12.82 -9.26
N PHE A 374 -18.72 -13.48 -8.39
CA PHE A 374 -17.27 -13.67 -8.56
C PHE A 374 -16.87 -15.00 -9.21
N ARG A 375 -17.81 -15.95 -9.39
CA ARG A 375 -17.56 -17.18 -10.15
C ARG A 375 -17.78 -16.90 -11.64
N LYS A 376 -16.83 -17.30 -12.49
CA LYS A 376 -16.87 -17.11 -13.95
C LYS A 376 -17.36 -18.35 -14.69
#